data_AF-A0A0D5LN00-F1
#
_entry.id   AF-A0A0D5LN00-F1
#
_cell.length_a   1.000
_cell.length_b   1.000
_cell.length_c   1.000
_cell.angle_alpha   90.00
_cell.angle_beta   90.00
_cell.angle_gamma   90.00
#
_symmetry.space_group_name_H-M   'P 1'
#
loop_
_entity.id
_entity.type
_entity.pdbx_description
1 polymer ?
#
loop_
_entity_poly.entity_id
_entity_poly.type
_entity_poly.pdbx_seq_one_letter_code
_entity_poly.pdbx_strand_id
1 'polypeptide(L)'
;MARIKRDAYEEAGNELWGAFLRGDDRGRAGARYRAAVARARALGFTYRSAADLVASETGDQIMARLDALSMSPPKSMDATALMGLEVRPRARFSEAFELYLALLSALSRRINNNNPFDNLILPRQDNFAATAVFRRMA
;
A
#
# COMPACT_ATOMS: atom_id res chain seq x y z
N MET A 1 8.81 -9.16 24.16
CA MET A 1 8.70 -9.70 22.78
C MET A 1 7.41 -10.51 22.53
N ALA A 2 6.87 -11.25 23.50
CA ALA A 2 5.64 -12.05 23.29
C ALA A 2 4.38 -11.24 22.92
N ARG A 3 4.19 -10.05 23.52
CA ARG A 3 3.04 -9.17 23.24
C ARG A 3 3.02 -8.68 21.78
N ILE A 4 4.15 -8.19 21.28
CA ILE A 4 4.27 -7.66 19.92
C ILE A 4 3.91 -8.72 18.87
N LYS A 5 4.38 -9.96 19.06
CA LYS A 5 4.00 -11.06 18.17
C LYS A 5 2.51 -11.31 18.22
N ARG A 6 1.92 -11.41 19.42
CA ARG A 6 0.48 -11.62 19.61
C ARG A 6 -0.34 -10.53 18.92
N ASP A 7 0.01 -9.26 19.14
CA ASP A 7 -0.71 -8.13 18.57
C ASP A 7 -0.66 -8.18 17.02
N ALA A 8 0.48 -8.55 16.44
CA ALA A 8 0.62 -8.75 14.98
C ALA A 8 -0.23 -9.91 14.44
N TYR A 9 -0.37 -11.00 15.19
CA TYR A 9 -1.26 -12.12 14.81
C TYR A 9 -2.73 -11.72 14.90
N GLU A 10 -3.13 -10.99 15.93
CA GLU A 10 -4.50 -10.51 16.12
C GLU A 10 -4.91 -9.54 15.01
N GLU A 11 -4.05 -8.59 14.67
CA GLU A 11 -4.29 -7.64 13.58
C GLU A 11 -4.43 -8.35 12.23
N ALA A 12 -3.51 -9.27 11.90
CA ALA A 12 -3.57 -10.07 10.68
C ALA A 12 -4.83 -10.94 10.60
N GLY A 13 -5.28 -11.47 11.73
CA GLY A 13 -6.51 -12.23 11.84
C GLY A 13 -7.74 -11.37 11.57
N ASN A 14 -7.84 -10.21 12.24
CA ASN A 14 -8.95 -9.28 12.08
C ASN A 14 -9.09 -8.79 10.64
N GLU A 15 -7.98 -8.47 9.99
CA GLU A 15 -7.98 -8.02 8.60
C GLU A 15 -8.48 -9.12 7.65
N LEU A 16 -8.02 -10.35 7.85
CA LEU A 16 -8.44 -11.52 7.07
C LEU A 16 -9.94 -11.79 7.23
N TRP A 17 -10.43 -11.80 8.46
CA TRP A 17 -11.85 -11.97 8.74
C TRP A 17 -12.70 -10.86 8.11
N GLY A 18 -12.28 -9.60 8.22
CA GLY A 18 -12.95 -8.48 7.59
C GLY A 18 -13.04 -8.63 6.06
N ALA A 19 -12.01 -9.18 5.42
CA ALA A 19 -12.02 -9.45 3.99
C ALA A 19 -12.97 -10.59 3.60
N PHE A 20 -13.11 -11.62 4.43
CA PHE A 20 -14.09 -12.69 4.17
C PHE A 20 -15.53 -12.19 4.22
N LEU A 21 -15.84 -11.31 5.18
CA LEU A 21 -17.17 -10.70 5.34
C LEU A 21 -17.56 -9.81 4.15
N ARG A 22 -16.59 -9.12 3.51
CA ARG A 22 -16.84 -8.24 2.35
C ARG A 22 -17.16 -8.97 1.04
N GLY A 23 -16.96 -10.28 0.96
CA GLY A 23 -17.41 -11.08 -0.19
C GLY A 23 -16.58 -10.99 -1.48
N ASP A 24 -15.64 -10.05 -1.61
CA ASP A 24 -14.82 -9.91 -2.82
C ASP A 24 -13.63 -10.89 -2.85
N ASP A 25 -13.57 -11.75 -3.87
CA ASP A 25 -12.52 -12.75 -4.04
C ASP A 25 -11.12 -12.16 -4.22
N ARG A 26 -11.01 -10.97 -4.83
CA ARG A 26 -9.70 -10.28 -4.94
C ARG A 26 -9.27 -9.74 -3.58
N GLY A 27 -10.17 -9.06 -2.87
CA GLY A 27 -9.95 -8.60 -1.50
C GLY A 27 -9.55 -9.74 -0.57
N ARG A 28 -10.17 -10.93 -0.72
CA ARG A 28 -9.83 -12.14 0.03
C ARG A 28 -8.43 -12.66 -0.28
N ALA A 29 -8.06 -12.75 -1.57
CA ALA A 29 -6.71 -13.16 -1.96
C ALA A 29 -5.64 -12.20 -1.43
N GLY A 30 -5.90 -10.89 -1.50
CA GLY A 30 -5.02 -9.88 -0.93
C GLY A 30 -4.88 -9.98 0.59
N ALA A 31 -5.99 -10.22 1.30
CA ALA A 31 -5.97 -10.35 2.74
C ALA A 31 -5.25 -11.62 3.21
N ARG A 32 -5.44 -12.76 2.52
CA ARG A 32 -4.67 -14.00 2.78
C ARG A 32 -3.16 -13.76 2.65
N TYR A 33 -2.77 -13.10 1.56
CA TYR A 33 -1.36 -12.76 1.32
C TYR A 33 -0.80 -11.84 2.41
N ARG A 34 -1.51 -10.76 2.78
CA ARG A 34 -1.06 -9.85 3.85
C ARG A 34 -0.97 -10.55 5.21
N ALA A 35 -1.93 -11.42 5.52
CA ALA A 35 -1.90 -12.23 6.73
C ALA A 35 -0.68 -13.17 6.75
N ALA A 36 -0.34 -13.81 5.64
CA ALA A 36 0.86 -14.63 5.54
C ALA A 36 2.16 -13.80 5.69
N VAL A 37 2.22 -12.60 5.11
CA VAL A 37 3.35 -11.69 5.27
C VAL A 37 3.53 -11.28 6.73
N ALA A 38 2.44 -10.92 7.41
CA ALA A 38 2.46 -10.54 8.82
C ALA A 38 2.93 -11.69 9.72
N ARG A 39 2.46 -12.92 9.46
CA ARG A 39 2.88 -14.13 10.20
C ARG A 39 4.35 -14.45 10.01
N ALA A 40 4.83 -14.43 8.77
CA ALA A 40 6.27 -14.64 8.49
C ALA A 40 7.13 -13.64 9.28
N ARG A 41 6.73 -12.35 9.28
CA ARG A 41 7.42 -11.30 10.04
C ARG A 41 7.37 -11.53 11.55
N ALA A 42 6.22 -11.95 12.09
CA ALA A 42 6.09 -12.26 13.52
C ALA A 42 7.00 -13.43 13.95
N LEU A 43 7.27 -14.36 13.04
CA LEU A 43 8.20 -15.48 13.22
C LEU A 43 9.67 -15.09 12.98
N GLY A 44 9.95 -13.86 12.55
CA GLY A 44 11.31 -13.36 12.31
C GLY A 44 11.82 -13.58 10.89
N PHE A 45 10.94 -13.93 9.95
CA PHE A 45 11.30 -14.20 8.56
C PHE A 45 10.70 -13.17 7.62
N THR A 46 11.40 -12.91 6.53
CA THR A 46 10.82 -12.17 5.39
C THR A 46 10.00 -13.15 4.56
N TYR A 47 8.76 -12.77 4.25
CA TYR A 47 7.93 -13.53 3.33
C TYR A 47 8.55 -13.56 1.93
N ARG A 48 8.66 -14.75 1.36
CA ARG A 48 9.10 -15.01 -0.01
C ARG A 48 8.20 -16.07 -0.60
N SER A 49 8.00 -16.07 -1.91
CA SER A 49 7.25 -17.15 -2.56
C SER A 49 8.06 -18.44 -2.55
N ALA A 50 7.39 -19.60 -2.63
CA ALA A 50 8.08 -20.89 -2.70
C ALA A 50 9.13 -20.94 -3.84
N ALA A 51 8.83 -20.34 -5.00
CA ALA A 51 9.76 -20.27 -6.11
C ALA A 51 11.00 -19.41 -5.78
N ASP A 52 10.80 -18.27 -5.11
CA ASP A 52 11.91 -17.40 -4.69
C ASP A 52 12.77 -18.06 -3.61
N LEU A 53 12.16 -18.81 -2.69
CA LEU A 53 12.88 -19.54 -1.65
C LEU A 53 13.84 -20.55 -2.26
N VAL A 54 13.35 -21.37 -3.20
CA VAL A 54 14.17 -22.37 -3.91
C VAL A 54 15.29 -21.72 -4.71
N ALA A 55 15.06 -20.54 -5.29
CA ALA A 55 16.04 -19.86 -6.12
C ALA A 55 17.09 -19.06 -5.34
N SER A 56 16.76 -18.57 -4.14
CA SER A 56 17.59 -17.57 -3.44
C SER A 56 18.08 -17.97 -2.05
N GLU A 57 17.42 -18.92 -1.37
CA GLU A 57 17.82 -19.33 -0.03
C GLU A 57 18.74 -20.55 -0.05
N THR A 58 19.69 -20.54 0.89
CA THR A 58 20.61 -21.65 1.13
C THR A 58 19.94 -22.75 1.95
N GLY A 59 20.49 -23.96 1.93
CA GLY A 59 19.97 -25.09 2.73
C GLY A 59 19.80 -24.75 4.22
N ASP A 60 20.77 -24.06 4.81
CA ASP A 60 20.74 -23.67 6.22
C ASP A 60 19.59 -22.70 6.54
N GLN A 61 19.29 -21.77 5.63
CA GLN A 61 18.16 -20.84 5.78
C GLN A 61 16.81 -21.56 5.69
N ILE A 62 16.71 -22.56 4.81
CA ILE A 62 15.52 -23.42 4.70
C ILE A 62 15.36 -24.24 6.00
N MET A 63 16.45 -24.79 6.53
CA MET A 63 16.41 -25.53 7.80
C MET A 63 15.98 -24.64 8.97
N ALA A 64 16.44 -23.39 9.04
CA ALA A 64 16.00 -22.44 10.06
C ALA A 64 14.49 -22.16 10.01
N ARG A 65 13.90 -22.12 8.80
CA ARG A 65 12.43 -22.00 8.63
C ARG A 65 11.70 -23.26 9.11
N LEU A 66 12.24 -24.44 8.82
CA LEU A 66 11.68 -25.71 9.29
C LEU A 66 11.75 -25.84 10.81
N ASP A 67 12.86 -25.42 11.42
CA ASP A 67 13.02 -25.41 12.88
C ASP A 67 11.99 -24.49 13.55
N ALA A 68 11.72 -23.32 12.95
CA ALA A 68 10.66 -22.42 13.42
C ALA A 68 9.26 -23.04 13.32
N LEU A 69 9.06 -24.06 12.47
CA LEU A 69 7.82 -24.81 12.31
C LEU A 69 7.75 -26.08 13.15
N SER A 70 8.82 -26.49 13.83
CA SER A 70 8.90 -27.77 14.58
C SER A 70 7.78 -27.95 15.61
N MET A 71 7.31 -26.86 16.21
CA MET A 71 6.23 -26.84 17.22
C MET A 71 4.85 -26.53 16.64
N SER A 72 4.77 -26.26 15.33
CA SER A 72 3.54 -25.86 14.65
C SER A 72 2.87 -27.08 14.02
N PRO A 73 1.53 -27.19 14.09
CA PRO A 73 0.84 -28.32 13.47
C PRO A 73 1.03 -28.32 11.95
N PRO A 74 1.09 -29.51 11.32
CA PRO A 74 1.16 -29.62 9.87
C PRO A 74 -0.06 -28.93 9.23
N LYS A 75 0.15 -28.21 8.13
CA LYS A 75 -0.84 -27.36 7.44
C LYS A 75 -1.33 -26.15 8.24
N SER A 76 -0.59 -25.71 9.27
CA SER A 76 -0.87 -24.43 9.92
C SER A 76 -0.72 -23.26 8.94
N MET A 77 -1.40 -22.16 9.25
CA MET A 77 -1.22 -20.89 8.51
C MET A 77 0.22 -20.38 8.59
N ASP A 78 0.95 -20.77 9.63
CA ASP A 78 2.35 -20.42 9.83
C ASP A 78 3.26 -21.22 8.89
N ALA A 79 2.96 -22.50 8.65
CA ALA A 79 3.62 -23.30 7.62
C ALA A 79 3.39 -22.71 6.22
N THR A 80 2.15 -22.32 5.90
CA THR A 80 1.83 -21.65 4.64
C THR A 80 2.60 -20.34 4.47
N ALA A 81 2.72 -19.56 5.54
CA ALA A 81 3.44 -18.28 5.55
C ALA A 81 4.96 -18.43 5.40
N LEU A 82 5.57 -19.35 6.13
CA LEU A 82 7.03 -19.53 6.13
C LEU A 82 7.55 -20.21 4.85
N MET A 83 6.76 -21.10 4.25
CA MET A 83 7.11 -21.82 3.03
C MET A 83 6.66 -21.10 1.75
N GLY A 84 6.05 -19.91 1.87
CA GLY A 84 5.68 -19.11 0.70
C GLY A 84 4.58 -19.73 -0.16
N LEU A 85 3.67 -20.48 0.47
CA LEU A 85 2.61 -21.24 -0.21
C LEU A 85 1.39 -20.37 -0.53
N GLU A 86 1.27 -19.16 0.04
CA GLU A 86 0.21 -18.24 -0.33
C GLU A 86 0.49 -17.58 -1.69
N VAL A 87 -0.53 -17.57 -2.54
CA VAL A 87 -0.43 -16.99 -3.89
C VAL A 87 -0.41 -15.47 -3.78
N ARG A 88 0.63 -14.85 -4.35
CA ARG A 88 0.70 -13.39 -4.46
C ARG A 88 -0.42 -12.92 -5.41
N PRO A 89 -1.34 -12.05 -4.97
CA PRO A 89 -2.40 -11.53 -5.82
C PRO A 89 -1.77 -10.74 -6.97
N ARG A 90 -2.25 -10.98 -8.20
CA ARG A 90 -1.84 -10.20 -9.37
C ARG A 90 -2.48 -8.82 -9.30
N ALA A 91 -1.67 -7.79 -9.05
CA ALA A 91 -2.10 -6.41 -9.22
C ALA A 91 -2.15 -6.07 -10.72
N ARG A 92 -3.20 -5.38 -11.15
CA ARG A 92 -3.27 -4.85 -12.51
C ARG A 92 -2.57 -3.50 -12.56
N PHE A 93 -1.82 -3.25 -13.63
CA PHE A 93 -1.17 -1.95 -13.84
C PHE A 93 -2.19 -0.80 -13.83
N SER A 94 -3.37 -1.02 -14.40
CA SER A 94 -4.46 -0.04 -14.43
C SER A 94 -4.88 0.41 -13.02
N GLU A 95 -4.97 -0.53 -12.07
CA GLU A 95 -5.36 -0.25 -10.69
C GLU A 95 -4.28 0.56 -9.97
N ALA A 96 -3.00 0.23 -10.18
CA ALA A 96 -1.90 1.02 -9.64
C ALA A 96 -1.87 2.44 -10.23
N PHE A 97 -2.17 2.57 -11.53
CA PHE A 97 -2.24 3.87 -12.21
C PHE A 97 -3.39 4.73 -11.71
N GLU A 98 -4.58 4.15 -11.52
CA GLU A 98 -5.73 4.84 -10.90
C GLU A 98 -5.39 5.35 -9.50
N LEU A 99 -4.72 4.54 -8.69
CA LEU A 99 -4.30 4.90 -7.34
C LEU A 99 -3.28 6.06 -7.36
N TYR A 100 -2.35 6.05 -8.32
CA TYR A 100 -1.42 7.15 -8.53
C TYR A 100 -2.13 8.46 -8.92
N LEU A 101 -3.09 8.41 -9.85
CA LEU A 101 -3.90 9.57 -10.22
C LEU A 101 -4.72 10.09 -9.03
N ALA A 102 -5.30 9.20 -8.24
CA ALA A 102 -6.04 9.56 -7.03
C ALA A 102 -5.13 10.29 -6.02
N LEU A 103 -3.90 9.80 -5.80
CA LEU A 103 -2.93 10.47 -4.91
C LEU A 103 -2.52 11.85 -5.43
N LEU A 104 -2.26 12.00 -6.73
CA LEU A 104 -2.00 13.30 -7.34
C LEU A 104 -3.17 14.27 -7.16
N SER A 105 -4.41 13.80 -7.35
CA SER A 105 -5.61 14.62 -7.18
C SER A 105 -5.79 15.07 -5.72
N ALA A 106 -5.53 14.19 -4.76
CA ALA A 106 -5.60 14.50 -3.34
C ALA A 106 -4.50 15.49 -2.93
N LEU A 107 -3.30 15.33 -3.46
CA LEU A 107 -2.18 16.23 -3.22
C LEU A 107 -2.44 17.63 -3.82
N SER A 108 -2.93 17.68 -5.07
CA SER A 108 -3.33 18.93 -5.73
C SER A 108 -4.43 19.66 -4.94
N ARG A 109 -5.45 18.94 -4.47
CA ARG A 109 -6.50 19.50 -3.61
C ARG A 109 -5.95 20.06 -2.30
N ARG A 110 -4.98 19.36 -1.69
CA ARG A 110 -4.33 19.82 -0.45
C ARG A 110 -3.51 21.09 -0.67
N ILE A 111 -2.85 21.22 -1.82
CA ILE A 111 -2.10 22.44 -2.17
C ILE A 111 -3.06 23.61 -2.37
N ASN A 112 -4.14 23.43 -3.14
CA ASN A 112 -5.13 24.49 -3.34
C ASN A 112 -5.80 24.92 -2.02
N ASN A 113 -6.23 23.97 -1.18
CA ASN A 113 -6.86 24.32 0.10
C ASN A 113 -5.93 25.02 1.10
N ASN A 114 -4.62 24.92 0.94
CA ASN A 114 -3.61 25.60 1.76
C ASN A 114 -2.94 26.77 1.02
N ASN A 115 -3.49 27.20 -0.11
CA ASN A 115 -2.90 28.25 -0.91
C ASN A 115 -3.25 29.61 -0.28
N PRO A 116 -2.29 30.36 0.29
CA PRO A 116 -2.56 31.64 0.93
C PRO A 116 -2.99 32.73 -0.07
N PHE A 117 -2.96 32.41 -1.36
CA PHE A 117 -3.28 33.31 -2.47
C PHE A 117 -4.70 33.11 -3.04
N ASP A 118 -5.48 32.12 -2.57
CA ASP A 118 -6.84 31.89 -3.07
C ASP A 118 -7.81 33.03 -2.70
N ASN A 119 -7.49 33.82 -1.67
CA ASN A 119 -8.22 35.05 -1.30
C ASN A 119 -7.60 36.32 -1.89
N LEU A 120 -6.53 36.20 -2.67
CA LEU A 120 -5.93 37.34 -3.35
C LEU A 120 -6.68 37.54 -4.67
N ILE A 121 -7.75 38.33 -4.63
CA ILE A 121 -8.34 38.90 -5.85
C ILE A 121 -7.25 39.74 -6.49
N LEU A 122 -6.50 39.16 -7.42
CA LEU A 122 -5.60 39.93 -8.27
C LEU A 122 -6.49 40.88 -9.08
N PRO A 123 -6.29 42.20 -8.98
CA PRO A 123 -7.06 43.13 -9.79
C PRO A 123 -6.84 42.76 -11.26
N ARG A 124 -7.96 42.57 -11.97
CA ARG A 124 -8.00 42.41 -13.42
C ARG A 124 -7.09 43.47 -14.05
N GLN A 125 -6.17 43.04 -14.92
CA GLN A 125 -5.27 43.89 -15.71
C GLN A 125 -6.03 44.69 -16.79
N ASP A 126 -7.17 45.27 -16.43
CA ASP A 126 -8.05 46.01 -17.32
C ASP A 126 -8.00 47.49 -16.93
N ASN A 127 -6.81 48.11 -16.87
CA ASN A 127 -6.66 49.57 -16.71
C ASN A 127 -5.23 50.02 -17.09
N PHE A 128 -4.85 49.83 -18.35
CA PHE A 128 -3.85 50.71 -18.97
C PHE A 128 -4.61 51.83 -19.70
N ALA A 129 -4.77 52.96 -19.00
CA ALA A 129 -5.28 54.20 -19.56
C ALA A 129 -4.33 54.68 -20.67
N ALA A 130 -4.77 54.59 -21.93
CA ALA A 130 -4.16 55.32 -23.03
C ALA A 130 -4.73 56.74 -23.06
N THR A 131 -4.16 57.62 -22.24
CA THR A 131 -4.30 59.07 -22.36
C THR A 131 -3.47 59.54 -23.56
N ALA A 132 -4.07 59.64 -24.74
CA ALA A 132 -3.50 60.37 -25.88
C ALA A 132 -4.39 61.57 -26.20
N VAL A 133 -4.02 62.71 -25.61
CA VAL A 133 -4.53 64.03 -25.95
C VAL A 133 -4.07 64.35 -27.38
N PHE A 134 -5.00 64.36 -28.34
CA PHE A 134 -4.79 65.02 -29.64
C PHE A 134 -5.82 66.12 -29.83
N ARG A 135 -5.41 67.33 -29.43
CA ARG A 135 -6.03 68.60 -29.82
C ARG A 135 -5.32 69.07 -31.09
N ARG A 136 -6.05 69.22 -32.19
CA ARG A 136 -6.20 70.46 -33.00
C ARG A 136 -6.71 70.14 -34.41
N MET A 137 -7.92 70.59 -34.71
CA MET A 137 -8.36 70.96 -36.05
C MET A 137 -7.68 72.28 -36.44
N ALA A 138 -7.06 72.30 -37.61
CA ALA A 138 -7.12 73.36 -38.61
C ALA A 138 -6.65 72.77 -39.94
#